data_AF-A0A815JX15-F1
#
_entry.id   AF-A0A815JX15-F1
#
_cell.length_a   1.000
_cell.length_b   1.000
_cell.length_c   1.000
_cell.angle_alpha   90.00
_cell.angle_beta   90.00
_cell.angle_gamma   90.00
#
_symmetry.space_group_name_H-M   'P 1'
#
loop_
_entity.id
_entity.type
_entity.pdbx_description
1 polymer ?
#
loop_
_entity_poly.entity_id
_entity_poly.type
_entity_poly.pdbx_seq_one_letter_code
_entity_poly.pdbx_strand_id
1 'polypeptide(L)'
;MISKLAEMLSEVGNQELNLPKIQYAEKQMETAANPSRLEPLNAKDLSRAPLTSAQKQIWFFWKLKPHSSIYNVPIASKING
;
A
#
# COMPACT_ATOMS: atom_id res chain seq x y z
N MET A 1 -13.29 38.25 -3.99
CA MET A 1 -12.98 37.41 -2.80
C MET A 1 -12.77 35.93 -3.14
N ILE A 2 -13.45 35.38 -4.16
CA ILE A 2 -13.33 33.96 -4.58
C ILE A 2 -11.96 33.63 -5.22
N SER A 3 -11.32 34.58 -5.90
CA SER A 3 -10.05 34.36 -6.60
C SER A 3 -8.85 34.09 -5.67
N LYS A 4 -8.80 34.73 -4.49
CA LYS A 4 -7.70 34.56 -3.54
C LYS A 4 -7.73 33.18 -2.85
N LEU A 5 -8.91 32.57 -2.74
CA LEU A 5 -9.09 31.22 -2.20
C LEU A 5 -8.66 30.15 -3.21
N ALA A 6 -8.95 30.33 -4.50
CA ALA A 6 -8.52 29.42 -5.56
C ALA A 6 -6.99 29.46 -5.77
N GLU A 7 -6.39 30.63 -5.64
CA GLU A 7 -4.94 30.82 -5.71
C GLU A 7 -4.22 30.20 -4.50
N MET A 8 -4.73 30.38 -3.27
CA MET A 8 -4.20 29.71 -2.07
C MET A 8 -4.32 28.17 -2.14
N LEU A 9 -5.39 27.63 -2.73
CA LEU A 9 -5.53 26.18 -2.92
C LEU A 9 -4.62 25.63 -4.02
N SER A 10 -4.31 26.44 -5.06
CA SER A 10 -3.34 26.07 -6.09
C SER A 10 -1.89 26.14 -5.62
N GLU A 11 -1.59 27.01 -4.65
CA GLU A 11 -0.24 27.16 -4.08
C GLU A 11 0.04 26.11 -2.99
N VAL A 12 -0.97 25.79 -2.16
CA VAL A 12 -0.88 24.67 -1.20
C VAL A 12 -0.77 23.31 -1.91
N GLY A 13 -1.39 23.15 -3.08
CA GLY A 13 -1.29 21.94 -3.90
C GLY A 13 0.09 21.69 -4.51
N ASN A 14 0.95 22.72 -4.61
CA ASN A 14 2.28 22.61 -5.20
C ASN A 14 3.42 22.65 -4.16
N GLN A 15 3.13 22.95 -2.89
CA GLN A 15 4.11 22.92 -1.80
C GLN A 15 4.16 21.61 -1.00
N GLU A 16 3.23 20.67 -1.22
CA GLU A 16 3.35 19.30 -0.66
C GLU A 16 4.15 18.32 -1.55
N LEU A 17 4.53 18.71 -2.78
CA LEU A 17 5.28 17.84 -3.69
C LEU A 17 6.79 18.16 -3.78
N ASN A 18 7.34 18.83 -2.77
CA ASN A 18 8.77 18.83 -2.50
C ASN A 18 9.01 18.70 -1.00
N LEU A 19 8.37 17.70 -0.40
CA LEU A 19 8.63 17.36 0.99
C LEU A 19 10.02 16.72 1.07
N PRO A 20 10.91 17.13 2.01
CA PRO A 20 12.16 16.43 2.27
C PRO A 20 11.94 14.93 2.59
N LYS A 21 10.69 14.52 2.87
CA LYS A 21 10.22 13.13 2.92
C LYS A 21 10.54 12.31 1.65
N ILE A 22 10.47 12.89 0.45
CA ILE A 22 10.83 12.18 -0.79
C ILE A 22 12.35 11.97 -0.84
N GLN A 23 13.15 12.97 -0.47
CA GLN A 23 14.62 12.85 -0.39
C GLN A 23 15.06 11.84 0.68
N TYR A 24 14.36 11.81 1.83
CA TYR A 24 14.55 10.76 2.84
C TYR A 24 14.14 9.40 2.29
N ALA A 25 13.05 9.29 1.53
CA ALA A 25 12.63 8.04 0.90
C ALA A 25 13.65 7.55 -0.14
N GLU A 26 14.19 8.43 -1.00
CA GLU A 26 15.20 8.10 -2.01
C GLU A 26 16.49 7.59 -1.37
N LYS A 27 17.00 8.28 -0.35
CA LYS A 27 18.21 7.84 0.39
C LYS A 27 18.02 6.49 1.08
N GLN A 28 16.81 6.21 1.56
CA GLN A 28 16.46 4.91 2.16
C GLN A 28 16.22 3.85 1.09
N MET A 29 15.69 4.21 -0.08
CA MET A 29 15.50 3.31 -1.22
C MET A 29 16.84 2.91 -1.84
N GLU A 30 17.82 3.80 -1.98
CA GLU A 30 19.19 3.41 -2.42
C GLU A 30 19.85 2.44 -1.42
N THR A 31 19.57 2.60 -0.13
CA THR A 31 20.09 1.70 0.92
C THR A 31 19.30 0.39 1.05
N ALA A 32 17.99 0.40 0.71
CA ALA A 32 17.08 -0.75 0.81
C ALA A 32 16.91 -1.53 -0.51
N ALA A 33 17.29 -0.95 -1.65
CA ALA A 33 17.23 -1.57 -2.98
C ALA A 33 18.38 -2.53 -3.25
N ASN A 34 19.24 -2.81 -2.26
CA ASN A 34 20.16 -3.93 -2.34
C ASN A 34 19.38 -5.23 -2.07
N PRO A 35 19.06 -6.04 -3.10
CA PRO A 35 18.27 -7.26 -2.95
C PRO A 35 18.98 -8.30 -2.06
N SER A 36 20.29 -8.14 -1.84
CA SER A 36 21.12 -9.01 -1.00
C SER A 36 20.84 -8.90 0.50
N ARG A 37 20.06 -7.89 0.93
CA ARG A 37 19.68 -7.68 2.35
C ARG A 37 18.31 -8.27 2.70
N LEU A 38 17.52 -8.66 1.71
CA LEU A 38 16.26 -9.36 1.94
C LEU A 38 16.59 -10.84 2.09
N GLU A 39 16.71 -11.29 3.34
CA GLU A 39 16.83 -12.72 3.57
C GLU A 39 15.57 -13.42 3.01
N PRO A 40 15.75 -14.55 2.29
CA PRO A 40 14.63 -15.29 1.75
C PRO A 40 13.66 -15.63 2.89
N LEU A 41 12.39 -15.27 2.71
CA LEU A 41 11.37 -15.60 3.70
C LEU A 41 11.30 -17.12 3.85
N ASN A 42 11.68 -17.62 5.02
CA ASN A 42 11.56 -19.02 5.34
C ASN A 42 10.09 -19.33 5.65
N ALA A 43 9.49 -20.25 4.90
CA ALA A 43 8.10 -20.63 5.07
C ALA A 43 7.77 -21.13 6.50
N LYS A 44 8.75 -21.68 7.24
CA LYS A 44 8.57 -22.10 8.64
C LYS A 44 8.30 -20.90 9.56
N ASP A 45 8.86 -19.74 9.26
CA ASP A 45 8.73 -18.52 10.05
C ASP A 45 7.38 -17.81 9.81
N LEU A 46 6.73 -18.10 8.67
CA LEU A 46 5.41 -17.55 8.33
C LEU A 46 4.28 -18.09 9.23
N SER A 47 4.47 -19.24 9.87
CA SER A 47 3.47 -19.85 10.76
C SER A 47 3.07 -18.96 11.95
N ARG A 48 3.92 -18.01 12.34
CA ARG A 48 3.67 -17.02 13.40
C ARG A 48 3.91 -15.58 12.95
N ALA A 49 4.06 -15.36 11.65
CA ALA A 49 4.33 -14.03 11.13
C ALA A 49 3.11 -13.11 11.36
N PRO A 50 3.34 -11.83 11.68
CA PRO A 50 2.26 -10.87 11.79
C PRO A 50 1.58 -10.68 10.42
N LEU A 51 0.27 -10.42 10.44
CA LEU A 51 -0.48 -10.10 9.23
C LEU A 51 0.09 -8.84 8.56
N THR A 52 0.16 -8.86 7.24
CA THR A 52 0.49 -7.67 6.45
C THR A 52 -0.55 -6.58 6.68
N SER A 53 -0.20 -5.32 6.41
CA SER A 53 -1.14 -4.20 6.55
C SER A 53 -2.43 -4.42 5.75
N ALA A 54 -2.33 -4.94 4.52
CA ALA A 54 -3.48 -5.27 3.69
C ALA A 54 -4.33 -6.41 4.30
N GLN A 55 -3.69 -7.47 4.82
CA GLN A 55 -4.41 -8.56 5.48
C GLN A 55 -5.15 -8.09 6.73
N LYS A 56 -4.55 -7.20 7.54
CA LYS A 56 -5.22 -6.61 8.72
C LYS A 56 -6.44 -5.79 8.32
N GLN A 57 -6.35 -5.01 7.24
CA GLN A 57 -7.47 -4.23 6.73
C GLN A 57 -8.63 -5.15 6.28
N ILE A 58 -8.33 -6.20 5.53
CA ILE A 58 -9.34 -7.18 5.09
C ILE A 58 -9.95 -7.91 6.30
N TRP A 59 -9.13 -8.36 7.26
CA TRP A 59 -9.60 -9.02 8.48
C TRP A 59 -10.56 -8.15 9.28
N PHE A 60 -10.26 -6.85 9.41
CA PHE A 60 -11.14 -5.90 10.08
C PHE A 60 -12.51 -5.81 9.40
N PHE A 61 -12.53 -5.67 8.08
CA PHE A 61 -13.78 -5.62 7.33
C PHE A 61 -14.57 -6.94 7.43
N TRP A 62 -13.88 -8.08 7.37
CA TRP A 62 -14.51 -9.39 7.49
C TRP A 62 -15.24 -9.57 8.84
N LYS A 63 -14.72 -9.01 9.93
CA LYS A 63 -15.41 -9.01 11.24
C LYS A 63 -16.72 -8.21 11.23
N LEU A 64 -16.82 -7.17 10.40
CA LEU A 64 -18.04 -6.35 10.29
C LEU A 64 -19.11 -7.00 9.41
N LYS A 65 -18.72 -7.71 8.34
CA LYS A 65 -19.65 -8.34 7.38
C LYS A 65 -19.18 -9.75 6.96
N PRO A 66 -19.26 -10.75 7.84
CA PRO A 66 -18.62 -12.06 7.61
C PRO A 66 -19.16 -12.85 6.41
N HIS A 67 -20.41 -12.61 6.00
CA HIS A 67 -21.07 -13.30 4.89
C HIS A 67 -21.07 -12.51 3.57
N SER A 68 -20.30 -11.42 3.51
CA SER A 68 -20.23 -10.57 2.32
C SER A 68 -19.41 -11.24 1.22
N SER A 69 -19.91 -11.21 -0.02
CA SER A 69 -19.19 -11.69 -1.20
C SER A 69 -18.06 -10.76 -1.65
N ILE A 70 -17.92 -9.56 -1.05
CA ILE A 70 -16.94 -8.55 -1.46
C ILE A 70 -15.48 -9.01 -1.28
N TYR A 71 -15.25 -10.02 -0.45
CA TYR A 71 -13.91 -10.56 -0.17
C TYR A 71 -13.52 -11.70 -1.13
N ASN A 72 -14.43 -12.13 -2.01
CA ASN A 72 -14.17 -13.19 -2.98
C ASN A 72 -13.47 -12.63 -4.22
N VAL A 73 -12.47 -13.35 -4.72
CA VAL A 73 -11.78 -13.02 -5.98
C VAL A 73 -12.05 -14.17 -6.97
N PRO A 74 -13.24 -14.20 -7.63
CA PRO A 74 -13.57 -15.29 -8.53
C PRO A 74 -12.69 -15.22 -9.78
N ILE A 75 -12.12 -16.35 -10.16
CA ILE A 75 -11.32 -16.52 -11.37
C ILE A 75 -12.03 -17.55 -12.25
N ALA A 76 -12.31 -17.19 -13.50
CA ALA A 76 -12.86 -18.08 -14.51
C ALA A 76 -11.93 -18.08 -15.74
N SER A 77 -11.61 -19.27 -16.24
CA SER A 77 -10.80 -19.43 -17.45
C SER A 77 -11.48 -20.39 -18.41
N LYS A 78 -11.49 -20.04 -19.69
CA LYS A 78 -12.01 -20.88 -20.77
C LYS A 78 -10.83 -21.53 -21.49
N ILE A 79 -10.79 -22.86 -21.46
CA ILE A 79 -9.80 -23.64 -22.20
C ILE A 79 -10.50 -24.16 -23.46
N ASN A 80 -9.98 -23.81 -24.63
CA ASN A 80 -10.40 -24.41 -25.90
C ASN A 80 -9.30 -25.40 -26.34
N GLY A 81 -9.71 -26.60 -26.70
CA GLY A 81 -8.86 -27.62 -27.34
C GLY A 81 -9.26 -27.82 -28.79
#